data_AF-A0A024VGI5-F1
#
_entry.id   AF-A0A024VGI5-F1
#
_cell.length_a   1.000
_cell.length_b   1.000
_cell.length_c   1.000
_cell.angle_alpha   90.00
_cell.angle_beta   90.00
_cell.angle_gamma   90.00
#
_symmetry.space_group_name_H-M   'P 1'
#
loop_
_entity.id
_entity.type
_entity.pdbx_description
1 polymer ?
#
loop_
_entity_poly.entity_id
_entity_poly.type
_entity_poly.pdbx_seq_one_letter_code
_entity_poly.pdbx_strand_id
1 'polypeptide(L)'
;MLFNIRDNSDCIVSSKQVDTNYFSFFKNENIEASVDTWYEGINDYDFENDNIFEFTRIIWKSSENLGCATACCKTKGILICKYDNNTNKP
;
A
#
# COMPACT_ATOMS: atom_id res chain seq x y z
N MET A 1 3.73 7.43 -13.19
CA MET A 1 2.81 7.34 -12.05
C MET A 1 3.07 8.54 -11.13
N LEU A 2 2.06 9.32 -10.77
CA LEU A 2 2.21 10.51 -9.91
C LEU A 2 1.56 10.23 -8.55
N PHE A 3 2.36 10.32 -7.49
CA PHE A 3 1.89 10.26 -6.10
C PHE A 3 1.64 11.69 -5.63
N ASN A 4 0.40 12.00 -5.24
CA ASN A 4 0.06 13.33 -4.73
C ASN A 4 0.07 13.30 -3.21
N ILE A 5 1.23 13.60 -2.64
CA ILE A 5 1.38 13.85 -1.21
C ILE A 5 1.34 15.37 -1.08
N ARG A 6 0.18 15.90 -0.70
CA ARG A 6 0.07 17.34 -0.39
C ARG A 6 0.97 17.64 0.79
N ASP A 7 1.68 18.77 0.77
CA ASP A 7 2.48 19.26 1.89
C ASP A 7 1.60 19.33 3.16
N ASN A 8 1.69 18.30 3.98
CA ASN A 8 1.06 18.19 5.28
C ASN A 8 2.15 17.71 6.23
N SER A 9 2.39 18.45 7.31
CA SER A 9 3.49 18.17 8.24
C SER A 9 3.42 16.78 8.87
N ASP A 10 2.25 16.12 8.81
CA ASP A 10 1.96 14.88 9.50
C ASP A 10 1.60 13.72 8.55
N CYS A 11 1.81 13.85 7.24
CA CYS A 11 1.61 12.76 6.25
C CYS A 11 0.21 12.13 6.36
N ILE A 12 -0.83 12.95 6.54
CA ILE A 12 -2.20 12.46 6.61
C ILE A 12 -2.67 12.11 5.20
N VAL A 13 -2.99 10.83 4.97
CA VAL A 13 -3.63 10.39 3.73
C VAL A 13 -5.08 10.87 3.74
N SER A 14 -5.36 11.95 3.00
CA SER A 14 -6.70 12.55 2.94
C SER A 14 -7.70 11.70 2.17
N SER A 15 -7.23 10.86 1.26
CA SER A 15 -8.05 9.97 0.43
C SER A 15 -7.23 8.77 -0.01
N LYS A 16 -7.70 7.56 0.28
CA LYS A 16 -7.11 6.34 -0.28
C LYS A 16 -7.33 6.31 -1.80
N GLN A 17 -6.29 5.96 -2.53
CA GLN A 17 -6.33 5.76 -3.98
C GLN A 17 -6.64 4.29 -4.27
N VAL A 18 -7.32 4.03 -5.39
CA VAL A 18 -7.49 2.67 -5.92
C VAL A 18 -6.13 2.04 -6.21
N ASP A 19 -6.06 0.71 -6.10
CA ASP A 19 -4.85 -0.08 -6.39
C ASP A 19 -3.60 0.47 -5.70
N THR A 20 -3.74 0.89 -4.44
CA THR A 20 -2.67 1.53 -3.66
C THR A 20 -2.63 0.98 -2.24
N ASN A 21 -1.47 0.47 -1.83
CA ASN A 21 -1.16 0.10 -0.47
C ASN A 21 -0.46 1.25 0.26
N TYR A 22 -0.76 1.36 1.56
CA TYR A 22 -0.23 2.40 2.43
C TYR A 22 0.38 1.75 3.68
N PHE A 23 1.51 2.26 4.13
CA PHE A 23 2.15 1.82 5.37
C PHE A 23 2.76 3.01 6.10
N SER A 24 2.41 3.21 7.36
CA SER A 24 3.02 4.24 8.21
C SER A 24 4.15 3.62 9.01
N PHE A 25 5.28 4.31 9.10
CA PHE A 25 6.45 3.83 9.84
C PHE A 25 7.07 4.95 10.67
N PHE A 26 7.74 4.60 11.76
CA PHE A 26 8.47 5.52 12.61
C PHE A 26 9.98 5.54 12.31
N LYS A 27 10.67 6.51 12.92
CA LYS A 27 12.13 6.59 12.82
C LYS A 27 12.76 5.29 13.34
N ASN A 28 13.65 4.70 12.53
CA ASN A 28 14.35 3.43 12.76
C ASN A 28 13.50 2.15 12.58
N GLU A 29 12.27 2.25 12.08
CA GLU A 29 11.53 1.06 11.64
C GLU A 29 11.97 0.63 10.25
N ASN A 30 11.89 -0.67 10.01
CA ASN A 30 12.19 -1.25 8.71
C ASN A 30 10.97 -1.09 7.80
N ILE A 31 11.15 -0.41 6.67
CA ILE A 31 10.13 -0.24 5.66
C ILE A 31 9.73 -1.56 4.99
N GLU A 32 10.61 -2.57 4.97
CA GLU A 32 10.31 -3.91 4.45
C GLU A 32 9.20 -4.61 5.24
N ALA A 33 9.00 -4.25 6.52
CA ALA A 33 7.88 -4.76 7.34
C ALA A 33 6.50 -4.40 6.77
N SER A 34 6.43 -3.43 5.84
CA SER A 34 5.22 -3.12 5.10
C SER A 34 4.71 -4.31 4.30
N VAL A 35 5.61 -5.06 3.65
CA VAL A 35 5.25 -6.21 2.82
C VAL A 35 4.70 -7.32 3.69
N ASP A 36 5.36 -7.62 4.81
CA ASP A 36 4.88 -8.61 5.77
C ASP A 36 3.50 -8.25 6.31
N THR A 37 3.32 -6.99 6.74
CA THR A 37 2.04 -6.48 7.25
C THR A 37 0.91 -6.60 6.23
N TRP A 38 1.16 -6.24 4.98
CA TRP A 38 0.15 -6.38 3.93
C TRP A 38 -0.10 -7.86 3.58
N TYR A 39 0.92 -8.72 3.68
CA TYR A 39 0.82 -10.14 3.40
C TYR A 39 0.00 -10.90 4.47
N GLU A 40 -0.01 -10.43 5.73
CA GLU A 40 -0.81 -11.01 6.81
C GLU A 40 -2.31 -11.10 6.49
N GLY A 41 -2.81 -10.31 5.53
CA GLY A 41 -4.18 -10.44 5.04
C GLY A 41 -4.52 -11.81 4.42
N ILE A 42 -3.52 -12.65 4.12
CA ILE A 42 -3.75 -14.07 3.76
C ILE A 42 -4.54 -14.83 4.84
N ASN A 43 -4.37 -14.47 6.11
CA ASN A 43 -5.01 -15.16 7.23
C ASN A 43 -6.54 -14.96 7.23
N ASP A 44 -6.99 -13.85 6.64
CA ASP A 44 -8.40 -13.48 6.53
C ASP A 44 -8.94 -13.60 5.09
N TYR A 45 -8.10 -14.02 4.14
CA TYR A 45 -8.47 -14.09 2.74
C TYR A 45 -9.30 -15.34 2.45
N ASP A 46 -10.50 -15.11 1.93
CA ASP A 46 -11.39 -16.16 1.44
C ASP A 46 -11.25 -16.24 -0.08
N PHE A 47 -10.71 -17.36 -0.60
CA PHE A 47 -10.51 -17.53 -2.03
C PHE A 47 -11.81 -17.67 -2.82
N GLU A 48 -12.93 -17.95 -2.14
CA GLU A 48 -14.26 -18.08 -2.75
C GLU A 48 -15.03 -16.75 -2.74
N ASN A 49 -14.55 -15.75 -2.02
CA ASN A 49 -15.16 -14.42 -1.92
C ASN A 49 -14.12 -13.34 -2.22
N ASP A 50 -14.37 -12.54 -3.27
CA ASP A 50 -13.48 -11.47 -3.74
C ASP A 50 -13.36 -10.28 -2.76
N ASN A 51 -12.81 -10.52 -1.58
CA ASN A 51 -12.52 -9.51 -0.59
C ASN A 51 -11.24 -8.76 -0.96
N ILE A 52 -11.36 -7.47 -1.29
CA ILE A 52 -10.23 -6.65 -1.74
C ILE A 52 -9.55 -5.98 -0.53
N PHE A 53 -8.30 -6.38 -0.23
CA PHE A 53 -7.46 -5.80 0.83
C PHE A 53 -6.04 -5.50 0.33
N GLU A 54 -5.18 -5.00 1.21
CA GLU A 54 -3.77 -4.77 0.91
C GLU A 54 -3.07 -6.04 0.39
N PHE A 55 -3.45 -7.20 0.92
CA PHE A 55 -2.97 -8.53 0.49
C PHE A 55 -3.23 -8.81 -0.99
N THR A 56 -4.47 -8.62 -1.48
CA THR A 56 -4.85 -9.01 -2.84
C THR A 56 -4.03 -8.26 -3.89
N ARG A 57 -3.69 -7.00 -3.62
CA ARG A 57 -2.87 -6.17 -4.52
C ARG A 57 -1.44 -6.70 -4.67
N ILE A 58 -0.90 -7.38 -3.66
CA ILE A 58 0.46 -7.96 -3.71
C ILE A 58 0.49 -9.24 -4.51
N ILE A 59 -0.53 -10.07 -4.37
CA ILE A 59 -0.55 -11.42 -4.96
C ILE A 59 -1.22 -11.47 -6.33
N TRP A 60 -1.84 -10.38 -6.79
CA TRP A 60 -2.59 -10.39 -8.04
C TRP A 60 -1.68 -10.62 -9.24
N LYS A 61 -1.91 -11.74 -9.94
CA LYS A 61 -1.05 -12.18 -11.06
C LYS A 61 -0.89 -11.14 -12.17
N SER A 62 -1.93 -10.37 -12.47
CA SER A 62 -1.90 -9.36 -13.53
C SER A 62 -1.31 -8.02 -13.07
N SER A 63 -0.88 -7.91 -11.80
CA SER A 63 -0.08 -6.78 -11.36
C SER A 63 1.37 -6.96 -11.77
N GLU A 64 1.74 -6.42 -12.92
CA GLU A 64 3.09 -6.59 -13.46
C GLU A 64 3.98 -5.38 -13.16
N ASN A 65 3.37 -4.24 -12.84
CA ASN A 65 4.08 -2.99 -12.59
C ASN A 65 3.63 -2.37 -11.28
N LEU A 66 4.60 -1.93 -10.49
CA LEU A 66 4.35 -1.21 -9.25
C LEU A 66 5.34 -0.05 -9.12
N GLY A 67 4.90 1.06 -8.54
CA GLY A 67 5.77 2.13 -8.07
C GLY A 67 5.54 2.36 -6.58
N CYS A 68 6.60 2.56 -5.82
CA CYS A 68 6.51 2.98 -4.43
C CYS A 68 7.15 4.36 -4.24
N ALA A 69 6.62 5.13 -3.29
CA ALA A 69 7.19 6.40 -2.84
C ALA A 69 7.10 6.51 -1.32
N THR A 70 8.08 7.18 -0.72
CA THR A 70 8.07 7.50 0.70
C THR A 70 7.98 9.01 0.90
N ALA A 71 7.18 9.44 1.87
CA ALA A 71 7.28 10.78 2.42
C ALA A 71 7.64 10.73 3.91
N CYS A 72 8.58 11.58 4.30
CA CYS A 72 8.96 11.79 5.69
C CYS A 72 8.20 12.99 6.24
N CYS A 73 7.55 12.82 7.37
CA CYS A 73 6.83 13.85 8.09
C CYS A 73 7.40 14.02 9.50
N LYS A 74 6.85 14.96 10.28
CA LYS A 74 7.44 15.37 11.57
C LYS A 74 7.74 14.21 12.51
N THR A 75 6.81 13.27 12.64
CA THR A 75 6.90 12.17 13.61
C THR A 75 6.84 10.78 12.98
N LYS A 76 6.50 10.67 11.70
CA LYS A 76 6.34 9.40 10.98
C LYS A 76 6.69 9.56 9.51
N GLY A 77 7.01 8.45 8.87
CA GLY A 77 7.02 8.31 7.43
C GLY A 77 5.76 7.60 6.94
N ILE A 78 5.48 7.75 5.66
CA ILE A 78 4.49 6.94 4.95
C ILE A 78 5.11 6.37 3.68
N LEU A 79 4.95 5.07 3.49
CA LEU A 79 5.16 4.36 2.25
C LEU A 79 3.82 4.27 1.52
N ILE A 80 3.85 4.59 0.23
CA ILE A 80 2.72 4.46 -0.68
C ILE A 80 3.21 3.62 -1.85
N CYS A 81 2.58 2.47 -2.08
CA CYS A 81 2.87 1.61 -3.22
C CYS A 81 1.63 1.50 -4.08
N LYS A 82 1.73 1.95 -5.32
CA LYS A 82 0.63 1.92 -6.29
C LYS A 82 0.94 0.93 -7.39
N TYR A 83 -0.06 0.13 -7.69
CA TYR A 83 -0.01 -0.94 -8.66
C TYR A 83 -0.68 -0.47 -9.96
N ASP A 84 -0.37 -1.13 -11.07
CA ASP A 84 -1.08 -0.93 -12.32
C ASP A 84 -2.54 -1.41 -12.27
N ASN A 85 -3.36 -0.91 -13.20
CA ASN A 85 -4.83 -0.87 -13.14
C ASN A 85 -5.54 -2.23 -13.30
N ASN A 86 -4.87 -3.33 -12.99
CA ASN A 86 -5.33 -4.70 -13.21
C ASN A 86 -5.40 -5.55 -11.93
N THR A 87 -5.09 -5.00 -10.76
CA THR A 87 -4.91 -5.80 -9.52
C THR A 87 -6.18 -6.31 -8.85
N ASN A 88 -7.34 -6.22 -9.48
CA ASN A 88 -8.65 -6.58 -8.89
C ASN A 88 -9.67 -7.01 -9.96
N LYS A 89 -9.20 -7.65 -11.05
CA LYS A 89 -10.07 -8.28 -12.04
C LYS A 89 -9.77 -9.78 -12.04
N PRO A 90 -10.75 -10.64 -11.72
CA PRO A 90 -10.62 -12.06 -12.00
C PRO A 90 -10.43 -12.30 -13.51
#